data_AF-A0A955GT53-F1
#
_entry.id   AF-A0A955GT53-F1
#
_cell.length_a   1.000
_cell.length_b   1.000
_cell.length_c   1.000
_cell.angle_alpha   90.00
_cell.angle_beta   90.00
_cell.angle_gamma   90.00
#
_symmetry.space_group_name_H-M   'P 1'
#
loop_
_entity.id
_entity.type
_entity.pdbx_description
1 polymer ?
#
loop_
_entity_poly.entity_id
_entity_poly.type
_entity_poly.pdbx_seq_one_letter_code
_entity_poly.pdbx_strand_id
1 'polypeptide(L)'
;MTNDIKQKVLDAIHERGITPLPRWHFVLKQMLLWAGLVTSCVIASFLVALLVFQIGNYGMLPPRLAPLFTGFTIISSLIFIALATYQVKQTKNAYRTEGWKFLAGILVLSFILGVVFFSVRLHERFEQVIPGGARFLGGVTTIENFWVDPDDGLLAGRVIWYEDGSKILELRGFDEEDYTVSIEEVRGQDLMILDTYDEVRLVGYLEDEARFHACAMAPWRLAGGPIRPALDRRWTPPRQTDQNNGRPTKPTPSDLFKQFIETTSSIVRSNQCQ
;
A
#
# COMPACT_ATOMS: atom_id res chain seq x y z
N MET A 1 -6.41 58.48 39.90
CA MET A 1 -6.36 58.04 38.48
C MET A 1 -6.84 56.62 38.25
N THR A 2 -6.55 55.65 39.13
CA THR A 2 -7.00 54.24 39.00
C THR A 2 -8.53 54.04 39.07
N ASN A 3 -9.25 54.86 39.84
CA ASN A 3 -10.72 54.75 39.96
C ASN A 3 -11.46 55.18 38.69
N ASP A 4 -10.92 56.17 37.98
CA ASP A 4 -11.53 56.76 36.78
C ASP A 4 -11.47 55.80 35.57
N ILE A 5 -10.37 55.05 35.45
CA ILE A 5 -10.22 53.97 34.46
C ILE A 5 -11.19 52.82 34.77
N LYS A 6 -11.36 52.47 36.06
CA LYS A 6 -12.29 51.42 36.48
C LYS A 6 -13.74 51.74 36.12
N GLN A 7 -14.17 52.99 36.38
CA GLN A 7 -15.51 53.46 36.03
C GLN A 7 -15.71 53.49 34.52
N LYS A 8 -14.77 54.04 33.74
CA LYS A 8 -14.82 53.99 32.27
C LYS A 8 -14.94 52.58 31.69
N VAL A 9 -14.27 51.59 32.28
CA VAL A 9 -14.37 50.19 31.85
C VAL A 9 -15.75 49.59 32.20
N LEU A 10 -16.28 49.88 33.40
CA LEU A 10 -17.59 49.42 33.84
C LEU A 10 -18.74 50.02 33.01
N ASP A 11 -18.65 51.31 32.71
CA ASP A 11 -19.61 52.03 31.88
C ASP A 11 -19.58 51.47 30.46
N ALA A 12 -18.39 51.29 29.87
CA ALA A 12 -18.25 50.70 28.54
C ALA A 12 -18.77 49.24 28.45
N ILE A 13 -18.69 48.46 29.54
CA ILE A 13 -19.26 47.10 29.59
C ILE A 13 -20.78 47.13 29.59
N HIS A 14 -21.39 48.05 30.35
CA HIS A 14 -22.84 48.24 30.38
C HIS A 14 -23.37 48.80 29.05
N GLU A 15 -22.72 49.83 28.52
CA GLU A 15 -23.12 50.51 27.27
C GLU A 15 -23.05 49.57 26.06
N ARG A 16 -22.08 48.64 26.05
CA ARG A 16 -21.90 47.65 24.98
C ARG A 16 -22.59 46.30 25.23
N GLY A 17 -23.27 46.14 26.36
CA GLY A 17 -24.00 44.90 26.70
C GLY A 17 -23.12 43.65 26.75
N ILE A 18 -21.85 43.77 27.14
CA ILE A 18 -20.90 42.64 27.13
C ILE A 18 -21.25 41.69 28.28
N THR A 19 -21.93 40.60 27.96
CA THR A 19 -22.27 39.57 28.94
C THR A 19 -21.11 38.58 29.14
N PRO A 20 -20.83 38.15 30.38
CA PRO A 20 -19.77 37.19 30.64
C PRO A 20 -20.14 35.83 30.03
N LEU A 21 -19.37 35.38 29.04
CA LEU A 21 -19.47 34.03 28.52
C LEU A 21 -19.11 33.01 29.61
N PRO A 22 -19.88 31.92 29.74
CA PRO A 22 -19.64 30.94 30.78
C PRO A 22 -18.34 30.16 30.51
N ARG A 23 -17.58 29.87 31.57
CA ARG A 23 -16.21 29.29 31.48
C ARG A 23 -16.15 27.97 30.70
N TRP A 24 -17.19 27.13 30.79
CA TRP A 24 -17.23 25.84 30.09
C TRP A 24 -17.13 25.97 28.57
N HIS A 25 -17.62 27.06 27.99
CA HIS A 25 -17.53 27.30 26.55
C HIS A 25 -16.07 27.43 26.10
N PHE A 26 -15.23 28.12 26.88
CA PHE A 26 -13.81 28.24 26.60
C PHE A 26 -13.05 26.92 26.82
N VAL A 27 -13.42 26.17 27.87
CA VAL A 27 -12.81 24.85 28.15
C VAL A 27 -13.15 23.86 27.04
N LEU A 28 -14.42 23.80 26.62
CA LEU A 28 -14.88 22.90 25.56
C LEU A 28 -14.21 23.24 24.23
N LYS A 29 -14.13 24.53 23.87
CA LYS A 29 -13.42 24.97 22.66
C LYS A 29 -11.95 24.54 22.69
N GLN A 30 -11.28 24.69 23.83
CA GLN A 30 -9.88 24.29 23.98
C GLN A 30 -9.71 22.77 23.89
N MET A 31 -10.62 22.00 24.50
CA MET A 31 -10.62 20.55 24.45
C MET A 31 -10.85 20.04 23.02
N LEU A 32 -11.82 20.62 22.29
CA LEU A 32 -12.10 20.27 20.89
C LEU A 32 -10.90 20.56 19.98
N LEU A 33 -10.20 21.68 20.18
CA LEU A 33 -8.99 22.01 19.41
C LEU A 33 -7.85 21.02 19.68
N TRP A 34 -7.61 20.65 20.94
CA TRP A 34 -6.57 19.66 21.28
C TRP A 34 -6.93 18.26 20.79
N ALA A 35 -8.19 17.84 20.99
CA ALA A 35 -8.67 16.54 20.52
C ALA A 35 -8.56 16.45 19.00
N GLY A 36 -9.03 17.47 18.27
CA GLY A 36 -8.93 17.56 16.81
C GLY A 36 -7.49 17.56 16.30
N LEU A 37 -6.57 18.21 17.02
CA LEU A 37 -5.15 18.19 16.68
C LEU A 37 -4.56 16.79 16.83
N VAL A 38 -4.80 16.13 17.97
CA VAL A 38 -4.30 14.78 18.25
C VAL A 38 -4.87 13.78 17.25
N THR A 39 -6.17 13.81 16.99
CA THR A 39 -6.79 12.89 16.02
C THR A 39 -6.26 13.11 14.60
N SER A 40 -6.08 14.37 14.18
CA SER A 40 -5.52 14.68 12.86
C SER A 40 -4.09 14.15 12.72
N CYS A 41 -3.26 14.30 13.76
CA CYS A 41 -1.90 13.75 13.78
C CYS A 41 -1.90 12.21 13.73
N VAL A 42 -2.77 11.55 14.51
CA VAL A 42 -2.86 10.08 14.50
C VAL A 42 -3.29 9.57 13.13
N ILE A 43 -4.30 10.18 12.51
CA ILE A 43 -4.78 9.79 11.18
C ILE A 43 -3.69 10.05 10.12
N ALA A 44 -3.03 11.21 10.15
CA ALA A 44 -1.93 11.50 9.22
C ALA A 44 -0.78 10.48 9.37
N SER A 45 -0.41 10.12 10.60
CA SER A 45 0.62 9.11 10.88
C SER A 45 0.25 7.75 10.30
N PHE A 46 -1.03 7.35 10.44
CA PHE A 46 -1.54 6.12 9.88
C PHE A 46 -1.50 6.12 8.35
N LEU A 47 -1.89 7.22 7.70
CA LEU A 47 -1.82 7.36 6.25
C LEU A 47 -0.37 7.34 5.74
N VAL A 48 0.57 7.94 6.46
CA VAL A 48 2.01 7.84 6.13
C VAL A 48 2.50 6.39 6.23
N ALA A 49 2.08 5.64 7.25
CA ALA A 49 2.40 4.22 7.34
C ALA A 49 1.84 3.41 6.15
N LEU A 50 0.61 3.72 5.72
CA LEU A 50 0.02 3.12 4.52
C LEU A 50 0.80 3.47 3.24
N LEU A 51 1.29 4.70 3.10
CA LEU A 51 2.14 5.09 1.96
C LEU A 51 3.44 4.28 1.93
N VAL A 52 4.11 4.13 3.08
CA VAL A 52 5.32 3.31 3.18
C VAL A 52 5.04 1.86 2.77
N PHE A 53 3.91 1.30 3.24
CA PHE A 53 3.47 -0.03 2.86
C PHE A 53 3.18 -0.15 1.36
N GLN A 54 2.50 0.83 0.76
CA GLN A 54 2.19 0.86 -0.68
C GLN A 54 3.46 0.93 -1.52
N ILE A 55 4.45 1.74 -1.13
CA ILE A 55 5.73 1.85 -1.83
C ILE A 55 6.47 0.50 -1.80
N GLY A 56 6.47 -0.19 -0.65
CA GLY A 56 7.09 -1.51 -0.51
C GLY A 56 6.37 -2.61 -1.28
N ASN A 57 5.05 -2.49 -1.47
CA ASN A 57 4.20 -3.50 -2.10
C ASN A 57 3.57 -3.03 -3.43
N TYR A 58 4.17 -2.04 -4.09
CA TYR A 58 3.56 -1.41 -5.27
C TYR A 58 3.26 -2.41 -6.39
N GLY A 59 4.12 -3.42 -6.57
CA GLY A 59 3.93 -4.49 -7.55
C GLY A 59 2.93 -5.58 -7.15
N MET A 60 2.38 -5.53 -5.93
CA MET A 60 1.30 -6.41 -5.47
C MET A 60 -0.07 -5.73 -5.54
N LEU A 61 -0.13 -4.42 -5.79
CA LEU A 61 -1.40 -3.74 -5.96
C LEU A 61 -1.88 -3.93 -7.40
N PRO A 62 -3.19 -4.16 -7.63
CA PRO A 62 -3.76 -4.20 -8.97
C PRO A 62 -3.38 -2.92 -9.73
N PRO A 63 -2.77 -3.00 -10.92
CA PRO A 63 -2.19 -1.82 -11.58
C PRO A 63 -3.19 -0.69 -11.86
N ARG A 64 -4.47 -1.03 -12.04
CA ARG A 64 -5.57 -0.05 -12.23
C ARG A 64 -5.91 0.70 -10.93
N LEU A 65 -5.85 0.01 -9.79
CA LEU A 65 -6.21 0.56 -8.47
C LEU A 65 -5.03 1.19 -7.73
N ALA A 66 -3.80 0.74 -8.01
CA ALA A 66 -2.57 1.25 -7.41
C ALA A 66 -2.45 2.80 -7.47
N PRO A 67 -2.64 3.48 -8.62
CA PRO A 67 -2.51 4.93 -8.69
C PRO A 67 -3.66 5.65 -7.95
N LEU A 68 -4.88 5.12 -7.98
CA LEU A 68 -6.04 5.70 -7.30
C LEU A 68 -5.87 5.62 -5.78
N PHE A 69 -5.48 4.44 -5.28
CA PHE A 69 -5.28 4.20 -3.85
C PHE A 69 -4.10 5.02 -3.31
N THR A 70 -2.99 5.06 -4.05
CA THR A 70 -1.83 5.89 -3.70
C THR A 70 -2.19 7.38 -3.71
N GLY A 71 -2.85 7.85 -4.77
CA GLY A 71 -3.29 9.24 -4.89
C GLY A 71 -4.23 9.65 -3.76
N PHE A 72 -5.23 8.82 -3.45
CA PHE A 72 -6.14 9.04 -2.32
C PHE A 72 -5.39 9.14 -0.99
N THR A 73 -4.41 8.27 -0.76
CA THR A 73 -3.63 8.23 0.48
C THR A 73 -2.76 9.49 0.63
N ILE A 74 -2.12 9.94 -0.45
CA ILE A 74 -1.33 11.18 -0.47
C ILE A 74 -2.22 12.40 -0.20
N ILE A 75 -3.33 12.53 -0.95
CA ILE A 75 -4.24 13.68 -0.82
C ILE A 75 -4.82 13.73 0.60
N SER A 76 -5.29 12.60 1.12
CA SER A 76 -5.81 12.50 2.49
C SER A 76 -4.74 12.90 3.51
N SER A 77 -3.50 12.44 3.35
CA SER A 77 -2.39 12.80 4.25
C SER A 77 -2.16 14.31 4.27
N LEU A 78 -2.13 14.94 3.09
CA LEU A 78 -1.97 16.38 2.95
C LEU A 78 -3.12 17.16 3.61
N ILE A 79 -4.36 16.69 3.44
CA ILE A 79 -5.54 17.29 4.09
C ILE A 79 -5.41 17.25 5.61
N PHE A 80 -5.06 16.10 6.19
CA PHE A 80 -4.94 15.98 7.65
C PHE A 80 -3.74 16.76 8.21
N ILE A 81 -2.61 16.84 7.49
CA ILE A 81 -1.48 17.70 7.86
C ILE A 81 -1.89 19.18 7.79
N ALA A 82 -2.60 19.60 6.74
CA ALA A 82 -3.12 20.95 6.61
C ALA A 82 -4.11 21.28 7.74
N LEU A 83 -4.99 20.35 8.10
CA LEU A 83 -5.93 20.49 9.20
C LEU A 83 -5.21 20.61 10.55
N ALA A 84 -4.19 19.79 10.80
CA ALA A 84 -3.37 19.88 12.00
C ALA A 84 -2.66 21.23 12.10
N THR A 85 -2.04 21.71 11.02
CA THR A 85 -1.37 23.01 11.01
C THR A 85 -2.34 24.18 11.19
N TYR A 86 -3.54 24.09 10.61
CA TYR A 86 -4.60 25.09 10.81
C TYR A 86 -5.04 25.15 12.28
N GLN A 87 -5.24 23.99 12.92
CA GLN A 87 -5.59 23.91 14.34
C GLN A 87 -4.48 24.46 15.24
N VAL A 88 -3.21 24.20 14.93
CA VAL A 88 -2.08 24.81 15.67
C VAL A 88 -2.13 26.33 15.57
N LYS A 89 -2.37 26.91 14.39
CA LYS A 89 -2.47 28.38 14.24
C LYS A 89 -3.57 29.00 15.11
N GLN A 90 -4.62 28.26 15.44
CA GLN A 90 -5.69 28.72 16.33
C GLN A 90 -5.34 28.62 17.84
N THR A 91 -4.24 27.94 18.20
CA THR A 91 -3.82 27.84 19.60
C THR A 91 -3.12 29.12 20.08
N LYS A 92 -3.39 29.49 21.34
CA LYS A 92 -2.96 30.78 21.94
C LYS A 92 -1.45 31.07 21.85
N ASN A 93 -0.62 30.03 21.77
CA ASN A 93 0.84 30.18 21.73
C ASN A 93 1.43 30.18 20.31
N ALA A 94 0.62 29.96 19.27
CA ALA A 94 1.13 29.86 17.90
C ALA A 94 1.63 31.19 17.32
N TYR A 95 1.16 32.32 17.86
CA TYR A 95 1.56 33.65 17.40
C TYR A 95 3.05 33.96 17.59
N ARG A 96 3.73 33.28 18.53
CA ARG A 96 5.11 33.61 18.91
C ARG A 96 6.18 32.82 18.12
N THR A 97 5.74 31.89 17.28
CA THR A 97 6.60 30.88 16.65
C THR A 97 6.35 30.85 15.15
N GLU A 98 7.43 30.79 14.38
CA GLU A 98 7.36 30.74 12.92
C GLU A 98 6.62 29.48 12.46
N GLY A 99 5.60 29.64 11.62
CA GLY A 99 4.69 28.55 11.23
C GLY A 99 5.38 27.33 10.61
N TRP A 100 6.56 27.51 10.00
CA TRP A 100 7.35 26.41 9.42
C TRP A 100 7.89 25.44 10.47
N LYS A 101 8.22 25.91 11.69
CA LYS A 101 8.73 25.06 12.79
C LYS A 101 7.67 24.07 13.26
N PHE A 102 6.40 24.50 13.31
CA PHE A 102 5.30 23.60 13.64
C PHE A 102 4.99 22.60 12.54
N LEU A 103 5.00 23.04 11.28
CA LEU A 103 4.81 22.12 10.15
C LEU A 103 5.89 21.04 10.18
N ALA A 104 7.16 21.42 10.36
CA ALA A 104 8.27 20.48 10.50
C ALA A 104 8.07 19.53 11.69
N GLY A 105 7.65 20.04 12.85
CA GLY A 105 7.36 19.23 14.03
C GLY A 105 6.24 18.21 13.81
N ILE A 106 5.14 18.60 13.15
CA ILE A 106 4.01 17.71 12.83
C ILE A 106 4.46 16.62 11.84
N LEU A 107 5.24 16.98 10.82
CA LEU A 107 5.75 16.03 9.84
C LEU A 107 6.67 14.99 10.50
N VAL A 108 7.63 15.44 11.32
CA VAL A 108 8.54 14.55 12.05
C VAL A 108 7.78 13.65 13.01
N LEU A 109 6.85 14.22 13.79
CA LEU A 109 6.06 13.45 14.74
C LEU A 109 5.19 12.41 14.02
N SER A 110 4.55 12.79 12.91
CA SER A 110 3.70 11.88 12.13
C SER A 110 4.52 10.76 11.48
N PHE A 111 5.73 11.07 11.03
CA PHE A 111 6.64 10.07 10.50
C PHE A 111 7.09 9.08 11.58
N ILE A 112 7.50 9.55 12.76
CA ILE A 112 7.91 8.70 13.88
C ILE A 112 6.74 7.80 14.31
N LEU A 113 5.54 8.36 14.50
CA LEU A 113 4.34 7.60 14.84
C LEU A 113 3.98 6.60 13.75
N GLY A 114 4.11 6.97 12.48
CA GLY A 114 3.88 6.08 11.34
C GLY A 114 4.84 4.88 11.34
N VAL A 115 6.12 5.11 11.62
CA VAL A 115 7.12 4.03 11.76
C VAL A 115 6.80 3.12 12.94
N VAL A 116 6.36 3.68 14.07
CA VAL A 116 5.91 2.89 15.23
C VAL A 116 4.67 2.06 14.90
N PHE A 117 3.67 2.64 14.21
CA PHE A 117 2.50 1.88 13.79
C PHE A 117 2.83 0.75 12.81
N PHE A 118 3.78 1.00 11.91
CA PHE A 118 4.28 -0.03 10.99
C PHE A 118 5.00 -1.15 11.73
N SER A 119 5.87 -0.84 12.70
CA SER A 119 6.66 -1.84 13.43
C SER A 119 5.84 -2.70 14.38
N VAL A 120 4.78 -2.15 14.97
CA VAL A 120 3.92 -2.87 15.92
C VAL A 120 3.01 -3.88 15.20
N ARG A 121 2.99 -3.93 13.86
CA ARG A 121 2.10 -4.79 13.05
C ARG A 121 0.65 -4.76 13.56
N LEU A 122 0.17 -3.57 13.92
CA LEU A 122 -1.18 -3.40 14.48
C LEU A 122 -2.26 -4.01 13.58
N HIS A 123 -2.03 -4.05 12.27
CA HIS A 123 -2.91 -4.71 11.29
C HIS A 123 -3.19 -6.19 11.64
N GLU A 124 -2.17 -7.00 11.98
CA GLU A 124 -2.34 -8.41 12.33
C GLU A 124 -3.19 -8.62 13.60
N ARG A 125 -3.22 -7.63 14.51
CA ARG A 125 -3.99 -7.71 15.76
C ARG A 125 -5.41 -7.18 15.64
N PHE A 126 -5.67 -6.24 14.74
CA PHE A 126 -7.03 -5.73 14.49
C PHE A 126 -7.93 -6.81 13.86
N GLU A 127 -7.35 -7.73 13.07
CA GLU A 127 -8.07 -8.86 12.45
C GLU A 127 -8.69 -9.81 13.47
N GLN A 128 -8.07 -9.99 14.64
CA GLN A 128 -8.59 -10.90 15.67
C GLN A 128 -9.76 -10.32 16.48
N VAL A 129 -9.97 -8.99 16.43
CA VAL A 129 -10.90 -8.29 17.32
C VAL A 129 -12.22 -7.93 16.64
N ILE A 130 -12.29 -7.94 15.30
CA ILE A 130 -13.51 -7.58 14.56
C ILE A 130 -13.97 -8.74 13.67
N PRO A 131 -14.78 -9.68 14.20
CA PRO A 131 -15.44 -10.68 13.38
C PRO A 131 -16.47 -10.01 12.47
N GLY A 132 -16.23 -10.02 11.15
CA GLY A 132 -17.23 -9.68 10.13
C GLY A 132 -17.50 -8.18 9.88
N GLY A 133 -16.75 -7.27 10.50
CA GLY A 133 -17.12 -5.85 10.59
C GLY A 133 -16.17 -4.85 9.93
N ALA A 134 -15.69 -5.09 8.71
CA ALA A 134 -15.28 -4.04 7.75
C ALA A 134 -14.70 -4.63 6.46
N ARG A 135 -15.55 -5.15 5.58
CA ARG A 135 -15.17 -5.45 4.17
C ARG A 135 -14.69 -4.20 3.38
N PHE A 136 -14.83 -3.00 3.93
CA PHE A 136 -14.60 -1.72 3.24
C PHE A 136 -13.40 -0.88 3.75
N LEU A 137 -12.75 -1.23 4.87
CA LEU A 137 -11.65 -0.45 5.47
C LEU A 137 -10.37 -1.27 5.66
N GLY A 138 -10.10 -2.22 4.76
CA GLY A 138 -8.96 -3.14 4.90
C GLY A 138 -9.29 -4.35 5.77
N GLY A 139 -10.51 -4.85 5.68
CA GLY A 139 -10.72 -6.28 5.83
C GLY A 139 -9.85 -6.94 4.78
N VAL A 140 -8.81 -7.62 5.23
CA VAL A 140 -7.90 -8.40 4.41
C VAL A 140 -8.71 -9.52 3.78
N THR A 141 -9.37 -9.23 2.66
CA THR A 141 -9.09 -10.03 1.47
C THR A 141 -7.58 -10.03 1.39
N THR A 142 -6.94 -11.14 1.75
CA THR A 142 -5.49 -11.29 1.58
C THR A 142 -5.17 -10.79 0.20
N ILE A 143 -4.05 -10.09 -0.01
CA ILE A 143 -3.63 -9.62 -1.33
C ILE A 143 -3.87 -10.73 -2.38
N GLU A 144 -3.71 -11.99 -1.96
CA GLU A 144 -4.14 -13.23 -2.63
C GLU A 144 -5.50 -13.12 -3.33
N ASN A 145 -6.59 -12.75 -2.64
CA ASN A 145 -7.94 -12.63 -3.22
C ASN A 145 -8.05 -11.55 -4.30
N PHE A 146 -7.25 -10.47 -4.24
CA PHE A 146 -7.20 -9.48 -5.34
C PHE A 146 -6.49 -10.02 -6.57
N TRP A 147 -5.68 -11.06 -6.40
CA TRP A 147 -4.94 -11.73 -7.45
C TRP A 147 -5.61 -13.04 -7.86
N VAL A 148 -6.82 -13.34 -7.41
CA VAL A 148 -7.63 -14.45 -7.94
C VAL A 148 -8.89 -13.86 -8.57
N ASP A 149 -8.68 -13.07 -9.62
CA ASP A 149 -9.74 -12.47 -10.42
C ASP A 149 -9.37 -12.61 -11.91
N PRO A 150 -9.62 -13.79 -12.50
CA PRO A 150 -9.25 -14.08 -13.88
C PRO A 150 -9.93 -13.15 -14.89
N ASP A 151 -11.15 -12.69 -14.59
CA ASP A 151 -11.93 -11.76 -15.41
C ASP A 151 -11.23 -10.38 -15.50
N ASP A 152 -10.61 -9.95 -14.42
CA ASP A 152 -9.78 -8.73 -14.38
C ASP A 152 -8.33 -8.96 -14.86
N GLY A 153 -8.01 -10.18 -15.30
CA GLY A 153 -6.70 -10.53 -15.85
C GLY A 153 -5.63 -10.74 -14.80
N LEU A 154 -6.01 -11.06 -13.56
CA LEU A 154 -5.11 -11.26 -12.42
C LEU A 154 -5.26 -12.68 -11.88
N LEU A 155 -4.18 -13.45 -11.90
CA LEU A 155 -4.19 -14.81 -11.37
C LEU A 155 -2.94 -15.08 -10.52
N ALA A 156 -3.09 -15.59 -9.31
CA ALA A 156 -1.99 -15.97 -8.43
C ALA A 156 -2.31 -17.27 -7.72
N GLY A 157 -1.27 -18.06 -7.53
CA GLY A 157 -1.42 -19.41 -7.03
C GLY A 157 -0.11 -20.16 -6.94
N ARG A 158 -0.24 -21.46 -6.63
CA ARG A 158 0.87 -22.41 -6.57
C ARG A 158 0.98 -23.17 -7.88
N VAL A 159 2.19 -23.24 -8.41
CA VAL A 159 2.51 -24.04 -9.59
C VAL A 159 2.46 -25.52 -9.21
N ILE A 160 1.51 -26.25 -9.79
CA ILE A 160 1.38 -27.70 -9.61
C ILE A 160 2.36 -28.41 -10.55
N TRP A 161 2.33 -28.00 -11.83
CA TRP A 161 3.07 -28.65 -12.90
C TRP A 161 3.30 -27.69 -14.07
N TYR A 162 4.41 -27.87 -14.80
CA TYR A 162 4.66 -27.12 -16.03
C TYR A 162 5.42 -28.00 -17.03
N GLU A 163 5.13 -27.82 -18.31
CA GLU A 163 5.85 -28.48 -19.39
C GLU A 163 6.39 -27.45 -20.40
N ASP A 164 7.72 -27.39 -20.50
CA ASP A 164 8.40 -26.37 -21.31
C ASP A 164 8.13 -26.52 -22.82
N GLY A 165 7.87 -27.75 -23.28
CA GLY A 165 7.61 -28.05 -24.69
C GLY A 165 6.24 -27.59 -25.16
N SER A 166 5.22 -27.63 -24.29
CA SER A 166 3.84 -27.27 -24.61
C SER A 166 3.49 -25.83 -24.21
N LYS A 167 4.35 -25.13 -23.45
CA LYS A 167 4.08 -23.78 -22.92
C LYS A 167 2.77 -23.70 -22.14
N ILE A 168 2.44 -24.79 -21.46
CA ILE A 168 1.27 -24.91 -20.58
C ILE A 168 1.75 -25.10 -19.13
N LEU A 169 1.07 -24.43 -18.22
CA LEU A 169 1.30 -24.42 -16.79
C LEU A 169 -0.02 -24.76 -16.07
N GLU A 170 0.02 -25.72 -15.15
CA GLU A 170 -1.09 -25.98 -14.22
C GLU A 170 -0.85 -25.22 -12.91
N LEU A 171 -1.80 -24.36 -12.56
CA LEU A 171 -1.74 -23.49 -11.39
C LEU A 171 -2.95 -23.75 -10.50
N ARG A 172 -2.71 -24.02 -9.21
CA ARG A 172 -3.76 -23.95 -8.19
C ARG A 172 -3.86 -22.53 -7.67
N GLY A 173 -4.95 -21.82 -7.95
CA GLY A 173 -5.23 -20.50 -7.42
C GLY A 173 -5.30 -20.50 -5.90
N PHE A 174 -5.19 -19.31 -5.29
CA PHE A 174 -5.36 -19.17 -3.83
C PHE A 174 -6.82 -19.31 -3.37
N ASP A 175 -7.75 -19.32 -4.31
CA ASP A 175 -9.16 -19.72 -4.14
C ASP A 175 -9.35 -21.24 -4.06
N GLU A 176 -8.27 -22.03 -4.19
CA GLU A 176 -8.26 -23.49 -4.27
C GLU A 176 -8.81 -24.05 -5.60
N GLU A 177 -9.03 -23.22 -6.63
CA GLU A 177 -9.41 -23.69 -7.97
C GLU A 177 -8.19 -23.99 -8.85
N ASP A 178 -8.33 -24.92 -9.79
CA ASP A 178 -7.25 -25.33 -10.70
C ASP A 178 -7.42 -24.67 -12.08
N TYR A 179 -6.38 -23.98 -12.53
CA TYR A 179 -6.35 -23.21 -13.79
C TYR A 179 -5.31 -23.78 -14.76
N THR A 180 -5.70 -23.89 -16.02
CA THR A 180 -4.75 -24.15 -17.11
C THR A 180 -4.25 -22.83 -17.68
N VAL A 181 -2.96 -22.58 -17.58
CA VAL A 181 -2.35 -21.31 -17.97
C VAL A 181 -1.49 -21.50 -19.22
N SER A 182 -1.80 -20.77 -20.29
CA SER A 182 -0.92 -20.61 -21.44
C SER A 182 0.17 -19.57 -21.12
N ILE A 183 1.43 -19.92 -21.32
CA ILE A 183 2.59 -19.05 -21.06
C ILE A 183 3.39 -18.75 -22.34
N GLU A 184 2.75 -18.85 -23.51
CA GLU A 184 3.40 -18.63 -24.82
C GLU A 184 4.00 -17.23 -24.96
N GLU A 185 3.33 -16.21 -24.42
CA GLU A 185 3.75 -14.80 -24.48
C GLU A 185 4.57 -14.36 -23.26
N VAL A 186 4.74 -15.24 -22.27
CA VAL A 186 5.61 -14.95 -21.12
C VAL A 186 7.06 -14.95 -21.58
N ARG A 187 7.77 -13.88 -21.26
CA ARG A 187 9.19 -13.74 -21.62
C ARG A 187 10.01 -14.87 -21.01
N GLY A 188 10.94 -15.43 -21.79
CA GLY A 188 11.79 -16.53 -21.32
C GLY A 188 12.60 -16.25 -20.05
N GLN A 189 12.87 -14.98 -19.73
CA GLN A 189 13.53 -14.60 -18.47
C GLN A 189 12.61 -14.76 -17.25
N ASP A 190 11.31 -14.48 -17.41
CA ASP A 190 10.32 -14.61 -16.35
C ASP A 190 10.00 -16.09 -16.10
N LEU A 191 10.14 -16.96 -17.11
CA LEU A 191 10.01 -18.40 -16.94
C LEU A 191 11.04 -19.01 -15.96
N MET A 192 12.19 -18.36 -15.75
CA MET A 192 13.18 -18.80 -14.74
C MET A 192 12.63 -18.73 -13.31
N ILE A 193 11.52 -18.02 -13.09
CA ILE A 193 10.82 -17.95 -11.80
C ILE A 193 10.28 -19.33 -11.41
N LEU A 194 9.81 -20.13 -12.38
CA LEU A 194 9.23 -21.47 -12.15
C LEU A 194 10.25 -22.47 -11.58
N ASP A 195 11.55 -22.24 -11.83
CA ASP A 195 12.64 -23.06 -11.27
C ASP A 195 12.90 -22.77 -9.79
N THR A 196 12.53 -21.58 -9.32
CA THR A 196 12.97 -21.05 -8.01
C THR A 196 11.81 -20.91 -7.02
N TYR A 197 10.60 -20.60 -7.51
CA TYR A 197 9.45 -20.26 -6.69
C TYR A 197 8.28 -21.20 -6.95
N ASP A 198 7.61 -21.61 -5.87
CA ASP A 198 6.37 -22.41 -5.93
C ASP A 198 5.13 -21.56 -6.22
N GLU A 199 5.16 -20.32 -5.78
CA GLU A 199 4.01 -19.42 -5.84
C GLU A 199 4.32 -18.26 -6.76
N VAL A 200 3.45 -18.08 -7.75
CA VAL A 200 3.60 -17.06 -8.80
C VAL A 200 2.33 -16.25 -8.91
N ARG A 201 2.49 -15.04 -9.45
CA ARG A 201 1.41 -14.19 -9.90
C ARG A 201 1.56 -13.90 -11.39
N LEU A 202 0.44 -13.83 -12.06
CA LEU A 202 0.29 -13.77 -13.49
C LEU A 202 -0.61 -12.59 -13.83
N VAL A 203 -0.27 -11.91 -14.92
CA VAL A 203 -1.11 -10.89 -15.54
C VAL A 203 -1.38 -11.30 -16.97
N GLY A 204 -2.65 -11.25 -17.36
CA GLY A 204 -3.12 -11.87 -18.59
C GLY A 204 -4.60 -11.59 -18.85
N TYR A 205 -5.25 -12.52 -19.54
CA TYR A 205 -6.70 -12.50 -19.78
C TYR A 205 -7.24 -13.92 -19.81
N LEU A 206 -8.52 -14.06 -19.44
CA LEU A 206 -9.24 -15.33 -19.54
C LEU A 206 -9.67 -15.56 -21.00
N GLU A 207 -9.26 -16.69 -21.59
CA GLU A 207 -9.64 -17.08 -22.96
C GLU A 207 -10.94 -17.90 -22.96
N ASP A 208 -11.07 -18.82 -22.01
CA ASP A 208 -12.23 -19.68 -21.76
C ASP A 208 -12.41 -19.91 -20.24
N GLU A 209 -13.53 -20.51 -19.80
CA GLU A 209 -13.88 -20.75 -18.36
C GLU A 209 -12.77 -21.41 -17.52
N ALA A 210 -11.79 -22.10 -18.12
CA ALA A 210 -10.68 -22.74 -17.42
C ALA A 210 -9.29 -22.47 -18.02
N ARG A 211 -9.19 -21.57 -19.01
CA ARG A 211 -7.92 -21.26 -19.68
C ARG A 211 -7.57 -19.79 -19.54
N PHE A 212 -6.45 -19.54 -18.86
CA PHE A 212 -5.92 -18.22 -18.67
C PHE A 212 -4.67 -18.03 -19.53
N HIS A 213 -4.63 -16.96 -20.32
CA HIS A 213 -3.47 -16.63 -21.14
C HIS A 213 -2.61 -15.60 -20.40
N ALA A 214 -1.42 -16.02 -19.97
CA ALA A 214 -0.51 -15.18 -19.19
C ALA A 214 0.53 -14.50 -20.08
N CYS A 215 0.77 -13.22 -19.78
CA CYS A 215 1.64 -12.34 -20.57
C CYS A 215 2.81 -11.80 -19.75
N ALA A 216 2.62 -11.70 -18.42
CA ALA A 216 3.68 -11.41 -17.48
C ALA A 216 3.57 -12.33 -16.27
N MET A 217 4.73 -12.71 -15.72
CA MET A 217 4.83 -13.56 -14.54
C MET A 217 5.80 -12.95 -13.54
N ALA A 218 5.46 -13.02 -12.26
CA ALA A 218 6.33 -12.63 -11.15
C ALA A 218 6.21 -13.61 -9.99
N PRO A 219 7.23 -13.73 -9.11
CA PRO A 219 7.08 -14.49 -7.88
C PRO A 219 6.03 -13.83 -6.98
N TRP A 220 5.26 -14.64 -6.25
CA TRP A 220 4.30 -14.16 -5.27
C TRP A 220 4.99 -13.30 -4.19
N ARG A 221 6.14 -13.76 -3.66
CA ARG A 221 6.95 -13.04 -2.66
C ARG A 221 8.41 -12.94 -3.10
N LEU A 222 8.97 -11.73 -3.14
CA LEU A 222 10.35 -11.44 -3.57
C LEU A 222 11.42 -11.76 -2.50
N ALA A 223 11.03 -11.94 -1.23
CA ALA A 223 11.94 -12.19 -0.12
C ALA A 223 11.41 -13.27 0.82
N GLY A 224 12.18 -14.35 1.00
CA GLY A 224 11.98 -15.33 2.09
C GLY A 224 10.78 -16.28 1.95
N GLY A 225 10.17 -16.40 0.77
CA GLY A 225 9.21 -17.47 0.51
C GLY A 225 9.87 -18.87 0.57
N PRO A 226 9.12 -19.95 0.84
CA PRO A 226 9.66 -21.29 0.79
C PRO A 226 10.27 -21.53 -0.59
N ILE A 227 11.58 -21.78 -0.61
CA ILE A 227 12.30 -22.22 -1.82
C ILE A 227 11.82 -23.63 -2.10
N ARG A 228 11.46 -23.91 -3.36
CA ARG A 228 11.08 -25.26 -3.82
C ARG A 228 12.03 -26.31 -3.22
N PRO A 229 11.58 -27.27 -2.38
CA PRO A 229 12.33 -28.50 -2.21
C PRO A 229 12.40 -29.14 -3.59
N ALA A 230 13.60 -29.51 -4.04
CA ALA A 230 13.82 -29.99 -5.40
C ALA A 230 12.79 -31.07 -5.76
N LEU A 231 11.80 -30.73 -6.60
CA LEU A 231 10.92 -31.70 -7.22
C LEU A 231 11.79 -32.75 -7.90
N ASP A 232 11.43 -34.02 -7.76
CA ASP A 232 12.14 -35.17 -8.32
C ASP A 232 12.38 -34.95 -9.83
N ARG A 233 13.57 -34.45 -10.14
CA ARG A 233 14.01 -34.14 -11.49
C ARG A 233 14.39 -35.45 -12.16
N ARG A 234 13.51 -35.99 -13.00
CA ARG A 234 13.94 -36.58 -14.28
C ARG A 234 14.32 -35.49 -15.29
N TRP A 235 15.07 -34.50 -14.82
CA TRP A 235 15.70 -33.49 -15.64
C TRP A 235 17.20 -33.63 -15.44
N THR A 236 17.85 -34.29 -16.39
CA THR A 236 19.24 -33.96 -16.73
C THR A 236 19.18 -32.78 -17.69
N PRO A 237 19.83 -31.63 -17.38
CA PRO A 237 19.97 -30.59 -18.38
C PRO A 237 20.56 -31.19 -19.65
N PRO A 238 20.15 -30.75 -20.85
CA PRO A 238 20.98 -30.96 -22.03
C PRO A 238 22.37 -30.42 -21.69
N ARG A 239 23.38 -31.26 -21.84
CA ARG A 239 24.78 -30.84 -21.70
C ARG A 239 25.03 -29.83 -22.82
N GLN A 240 24.81 -28.55 -22.56
CA GLN A 240 25.33 -27.48 -23.40
C GLN A 240 26.84 -27.64 -23.38
N THR A 241 27.39 -28.19 -24.46
CA THR A 241 28.79 -28.04 -24.80
C THR A 241 29.03 -26.57 -25.13
N ASP A 242 29.11 -25.75 -24.08
CA ASP A 242 29.56 -24.37 -24.17
C ASP A 242 31.08 -24.36 -24.30
N GLN A 243 31.54 -24.42 -25.55
CA GLN A 243 32.72 -23.68 -25.96
C GLN A 243 32.29 -22.24 -26.31
N ASN A 244 32.01 -21.40 -25.32
CA ASN A 244 32.27 -19.97 -25.46
C ASN A 244 32.25 -19.21 -24.13
N ASN A 245 33.28 -18.39 -23.95
CA ASN A 245 33.54 -17.58 -22.77
C ASN A 245 32.52 -16.43 -22.64
N GLY A 246 31.72 -16.46 -21.58
CA GLY A 246 30.93 -15.31 -21.11
C GLY A 246 29.65 -15.76 -20.41
N ARG A 247 29.71 -16.08 -19.11
CA ARG A 247 28.50 -16.41 -18.34
C ARG A 247 27.55 -15.20 -18.31
N PRO A 248 26.31 -15.28 -18.81
CA PRO A 248 25.29 -14.32 -18.44
C PRO A 248 25.02 -14.48 -16.93
N THR A 249 25.23 -13.41 -16.18
CA THR A 249 24.88 -13.37 -14.75
C THR A 249 23.38 -13.56 -14.62
N LYS A 250 22.95 -14.50 -13.76
CA LYS A 250 21.52 -14.65 -13.44
C LYS A 250 20.95 -13.29 -13.00
N PRO A 251 19.81 -12.85 -13.54
CA PRO A 251 19.22 -11.57 -13.17
C PRO A 251 18.92 -11.55 -11.66
N THR A 252 19.21 -10.44 -11.01
CA THR A 252 18.91 -10.31 -9.57
C THR A 252 17.40 -10.16 -9.37
N PRO A 253 16.85 -10.52 -8.19
CA PRO A 253 15.44 -10.31 -7.88
C PRO A 253 14.98 -8.86 -8.09
N SER A 254 15.87 -7.88 -7.89
CA SER A 254 15.60 -6.47 -8.18
C SER A 254 15.49 -6.14 -9.66
N ASP A 255 16.22 -6.84 -10.53
CA ASP A 255 16.16 -6.65 -11.98
C ASP A 255 14.86 -7.22 -12.55
N LEU A 256 14.49 -8.43 -12.09
CA LEU A 256 13.21 -9.07 -12.42
C LEU A 256 12.02 -8.21 -11.96
N PHE A 257 12.10 -7.61 -10.76
CA PHE A 257 11.04 -6.74 -10.27
C PHE A 257 10.89 -5.46 -11.10
N LYS A 258 12.00 -4.78 -11.45
CA LYS A 258 11.94 -3.57 -12.29
C LYS A 258 11.33 -3.85 -13.65
N GLN A 259 11.74 -4.96 -14.28
CA GLN A 259 11.21 -5.38 -15.58
C GLN A 259 9.74 -5.80 -15.51
N PHE A 260 9.33 -6.47 -14.43
CA PHE A 260 7.92 -6.79 -14.20
C PHE A 260 7.07 -5.53 -14.14
N ILE A 261 7.49 -4.50 -13.39
CA ILE A 261 6.76 -3.22 -13.28
C ILE A 261 6.64 -2.52 -14.64
N GLU A 262 7.71 -2.49 -15.43
CA GLU A 262 7.68 -1.91 -16.77
C GLU A 262 6.67 -2.63 -17.68
N THR A 263 6.65 -3.97 -17.61
CA THR A 263 5.78 -4.82 -18.42
C THR A 263 4.33 -4.78 -17.98
N THR A 264 4.06 -4.76 -16.67
CA THR A 264 2.69 -4.54 -16.15
C THR A 264 2.18 -3.17 -16.57
N SER A 265 3.03 -2.14 -16.54
CA SER A 265 2.62 -0.78 -16.94
C SER A 265 2.27 -0.66 -18.43
N SER A 266 2.89 -1.45 -19.31
CA SER A 266 2.58 -1.47 -20.75
C SER A 266 1.32 -2.29 -21.07
N ILE A 267 1.15 -3.44 -20.43
CA ILE A 267 -0.03 -4.32 -20.61
C ILE A 267 -1.29 -3.60 -20.11
N VAL A 268 -1.21 -2.95 -18.94
CA VAL A 268 -2.35 -2.22 -18.34
C VAL A 268 -2.78 -1.01 -19.17
N ARG A 269 -1.86 -0.41 -19.95
CA ARG A 269 -2.19 0.69 -20.86
C ARG A 269 -2.82 0.23 -22.17
N SER A 270 -2.54 -0.98 -22.61
CA SER A 270 -2.95 -1.48 -23.94
C SER A 270 -4.12 -2.46 -23.88
N ASN A 271 -4.42 -3.04 -22.71
CA ASN A 271 -5.39 -4.15 -22.55
C ASN A 271 -5.16 -5.28 -23.57
N GLN A 272 -3.94 -5.40 -24.08
CA GLN A 272 -3.53 -6.42 -25.02
C GLN A 272 -2.14 -6.88 -24.62
N CYS A 273 -1.93 -8.17 -24.72
CA CYS A 273 -0.60 -8.73 -24.70
C CYS A 273 -0.01 -8.58 -26.11
N GLN A 274 1.27 -8.21 -26.19
CA GLN A 274 1.96 -7.92 -27.45
C GLN A 274 2.94 -9.02 -27.79
#